data_AF-A0A6H2A4P7-F1
#
_entry.id   AF-A0A6H2A4P7-F1
#
_cell.length_a   1.000
_cell.length_b   1.000
_cell.length_c   1.000
_cell.angle_alpha   90.00
_cell.angle_beta   90.00
_cell.angle_gamma   90.00
#
_symmetry.space_group_name_H-M   'P 1'
#
loop_
_entity.id
_entity.type
_entity.pdbx_description
1 polymer ?
#
loop_
_entity_poly.entity_id
_entity_poly.type
_entity_poly.pdbx_seq_one_letter_code
_entity_poly.pdbx_strand_id
1 'polypeptide(L)' 'MKIVQAISVQDYLDRYYKKARYIGRGSEYAAALLKSYKAEYEKFGYVCTSSHDNVTGECIAWPTYPGK' A
#
# COMPACT_ATOMS: atom_id res chain seq x y z
N MET A 1 12.88 -6.49 0.84
CA MET A 1 11.45 -6.16 0.78
C MET A 1 10.72 -7.09 1.74
N LYS A 2 9.97 -6.52 2.69
CA LYS A 2 9.26 -7.26 3.73
C LYS A 2 7.83 -7.56 3.28
N ILE A 3 7.40 -8.82 3.39
CA ILE A 3 5.99 -9.16 3.15
C ILE A 3 5.20 -8.89 4.43
N VAL A 4 4.10 -8.16 4.30
CA VAL A 4 3.21 -7.81 5.42
C VAL A 4 1.87 -8.49 5.25
N GLN A 5 1.08 -8.54 6.33
CA GLN A 5 -0.22 -9.19 6.36
C GLN A 5 -1.34 -8.15 6.27
N ALA A 6 -2.25 -8.36 5.32
CA ALA A 6 -3.48 -7.60 5.16
C ALA A 6 -4.55 -8.50 4.55
N ILE A 7 -5.80 -8.05 4.56
CA ILE A 7 -6.93 -8.79 3.97
C ILE A 7 -7.48 -8.13 2.70
N SER A 8 -7.04 -6.90 2.41
CA SER A 8 -7.40 -6.15 1.19
C SER A 8 -6.40 -5.02 0.95
N VAL A 9 -6.45 -4.41 -0.23
CA VAL A 9 -5.67 -3.20 -0.53
C VAL A 9 -6.02 -2.04 0.43
N GLN A 10 -7.29 -1.90 0.80
CA GLN A 10 -7.72 -0.87 1.75
C GLN A 10 -7.09 -1.11 3.13
N ASP A 11 -7.19 -2.34 3.63
CA ASP A 11 -6.61 -2.76 4.91
C ASP A 11 -5.09 -2.60 4.92
N TYR A 12 -4.43 -2.91 3.80
CA TYR A 12 -3.00 -2.68 3.62
C TYR A 12 -2.62 -1.20 3.77
N LEU A 13 -3.33 -0.30 3.07
CA LEU A 13 -3.06 1.14 3.15
C LEU A 13 -3.38 1.69 4.55
N ASP A 14 -4.47 1.27 5.17
CA ASP A 14 -4.88 1.76 6.50
C ASP A 14 -3.90 1.34 7.61
N ARG A 15 -3.33 0.14 7.52
CA ARG A 15 -2.35 -0.38 8.48
C ARG A 15 -0.97 0.22 8.30
N TYR A 16 -0.52 0.31 7.05
CA TYR A 16 0.90 0.51 6.78
C TYR A 16 1.23 1.87 6.18
N TYR A 17 0.34 2.50 5.43
CA TYR A 17 0.63 3.78 4.80
C TYR A 17 0.67 4.90 5.85
N LYS A 18 1.65 5.81 5.75
CA LYS A 18 1.76 6.93 6.70
C LYS A 18 0.55 7.84 6.55
N LYS A 19 -0.29 7.94 7.59
CA LYS A 19 -1.51 8.78 7.59
C LYS A 19 -1.24 10.25 7.25
N ALA A 20 -0.10 10.78 7.67
CA ALA A 20 0.34 12.14 7.32
C ALA A 20 0.52 12.33 5.79
N ARG A 21 0.87 11.27 5.06
CA ARG A 21 0.98 11.26 3.59
C ARG A 21 -0.33 10.83 2.91
N TYR A 22 -1.17 10.05 3.60
CA TYR A 22 -2.47 9.56 3.11
C TYR A 22 -3.58 10.61 3.16
N ILE A 23 -3.73 11.31 4.30
CA ILE A 23 -4.89 12.20 4.59
C ILE A 23 -4.47 13.68 4.52
N GLY A 24 -3.18 14.00 4.62
CA GLY A 24 -2.69 15.38 4.59
C GLY A 24 -2.93 16.12 3.27
N ARG A 25 -3.39 15.42 2.23
CA ARG A 25 -3.73 15.97 0.90
C ARG A 25 -5.24 15.97 0.61
N GLY A 26 -6.07 15.63 1.60
CA GLY A 26 -7.54 15.57 1.46
C GLY A 26 -8.08 14.19 1.07
N SER A 27 -9.39 14.02 1.21
CA SER A 27 -10.11 12.77 0.94
C SER A 27 -10.04 12.33 -0.52
N GLU A 28 -9.98 13.28 -1.46
CA GLU A 28 -9.83 13.00 -2.89
C GLU A 28 -8.50 12.29 -3.19
N TYR A 29 -7.42 12.71 -2.53
CA TYR A 29 -6.11 12.07 -2.68
C TYR A 29 -6.12 10.64 -2.14
N ALA A 30 -6.74 10.40 -0.98
CA ALA A 30 -6.88 9.07 -0.42
C ALA A 30 -7.67 8.14 -1.35
N ALA A 31 -8.75 8.63 -1.96
CA ALA A 31 -9.54 7.87 -2.93
C ALA A 31 -8.75 7.55 -4.21
N ALA A 32 -8.00 8.52 -4.74
CA ALA A 32 -7.14 8.33 -5.90
C ALA A 32 -6.02 7.32 -5.63
N LEU A 33 -5.40 7.38 -4.44
CA LEU A 33 -4.34 6.47 -4.02
C LEU A 33 -4.87 5.04 -3.85
N LEU A 34 -6.02 4.87 -3.20
CA LEU A 34 -6.69 3.58 -3.10
C LEU A 34 -6.99 3.01 -4.49
N LYS A 35 -7.50 3.83 -5.41
CA LYS A 35 -7.78 3.41 -6.79
C LYS A 35 -6.51 2.97 -7.51
N SER A 36 -5.40 3.69 -7.34
CA SER A 36 -4.10 3.34 -7.92
C SER A 36 -3.61 1.97 -7.43
N TYR A 37 -3.61 1.76 -6.11
CA TYR A 37 -3.15 0.50 -5.52
C TYR A 37 -4.06 -0.68 -5.87
N LYS A 38 -5.38 -0.46 -6.02
CA LYS A 38 -6.30 -1.48 -6.52
C LYS A 38 -5.98 -1.89 -7.96
N ALA A 39 -5.69 -0.92 -8.82
CA ALA A 39 -5.31 -1.19 -10.22
C ALA A 39 -3.97 -1.92 -10.32
N GLU A 40 -2.99 -1.59 -9.47
CA GLU A 40 -1.73 -2.32 -9.37
C GLU A 40 -1.95 -3.77 -8.91
N TYR A 41 -2.77 -3.96 -7.88
CA TYR A 41 -3.10 -5.30 -7.38
C TYR A 41 -3.80 -6.15 -8.46
N GLU A 42 -4.77 -5.59 -9.18
CA GLU A 42 -5.46 -6.27 -10.27
C GLU A 42 -4.51 -6.65 -11.41
N LYS A 43 -3.56 -5.77 -11.74
CA LYS A 43 -2.61 -5.98 -12.83
C LYS A 43 -1.50 -6.98 -12.48
N PHE A 44 -1.00 -6.95 -11.25
CA PHE A 44 0.23 -7.66 -10.87
C PHE A 44 0.03 -8.75 -9.83
N GLY A 45 -1.12 -8.79 -9.16
CA GLY A 45 -1.40 -9.70 -8.04
C GLY A 45 -0.72 -9.30 -6.73
N TYR A 46 -0.07 -8.14 -6.65
CA TYR A 46 0.54 -7.60 -5.44
C TYR A 46 0.61 -6.06 -5.48
N VAL A 47 0.84 -5.46 -4.30
CA VAL A 47 1.19 -4.05 -4.14
C VAL A 47 2.47 -3.92 -3.33
N CYS A 48 3.22 -2.83 -3.52
CA CYS A 48 4.40 -2.52 -2.73
C CYS A 48 4.45 -1.04 -2.35
N THR A 49 5.13 -0.73 -1.25
CA THR A 49 5.28 0.65 -0.77
C THR A 49 6.71 0.87 -0.30
N SER A 50 7.27 2.03 -0.67
CA SER A 50 8.62 2.43 -0.29
C SER A 50 8.77 2.60 1.24
N SER A 51 9.99 2.47 1.76
CA SER A 51 10.33 2.72 3.17
C SER A 51 9.93 4.12 3.67
N HIS A 52 9.84 5.10 2.77
CA HIS A 52 9.51 6.47 3.14
C HIS A 52 8.02 6.70 3.33
N ASP A 53 7.17 5.91 2.67
CA ASP A 53 5.72 6.11 2.61
C ASP A 53 4.94 5.25 3.61
N ASN A 54 5.60 4.30 4.26
CA ASN A 54 4.96 3.40 5.21
C ASN A 54 5.58 3.45 6.63
N VAL A 55 4.80 3.06 7.63
CA VAL A 55 5.16 3.17 9.05
C VAL A 55 6.28 2.24 9.51
N THR A 56 6.64 1.22 8.72
CA THR A 56 7.65 0.21 9.10
C THR A 56 9.09 0.68 8.88
N GLY A 57 9.30 1.69 8.03
CA GLY A 57 10.65 2.16 7.66
C GLY A 57 11.40 1.23 6.68
N GLU A 58 10.76 0.15 6.21
CA GLU A 58 11.31 -0.78 5.22
C GLU A 58 10.45 -0.80 3.95
N CYS A 59 10.98 -1.24 2.81
CA CYS A 59 10.14 -1.50 1.63
C CYS A 59 9.23 -2.71 1.89
N ILE A 60 7.92 -2.54 1.80
CA ILE A 60 6.92 -3.58 2.09
C ILE A 60 6.11 -4.01 0.86
N ALA A 61 5.53 -5.21 0.87
CA ALA A 61 4.60 -5.70 -0.15
C ALA A 61 3.53 -6.67 0.41
N TRP A 62 2.41 -6.82 -0.31
CA TRP A 62 1.27 -7.71 0.04
C TRP A 62 0.50 -8.17 -1.23
N PRO A 63 -0.14 -9.35 -1.27
CA PRO A 63 -0.15 -10.45 -0.28
C PRO A 63 1.11 -11.31 -0.29
N THR A 64 1.69 -11.55 -1.45
CA THR A 64 3.01 -12.18 -1.61
C THR A 64 3.46 -11.77 -2.99
N TYR A 65 4.58 -11.05 -3.09
CA TYR A 65 5.19 -10.79 -4.39
C TYR A 65 5.51 -12.16 -5.04
N PRO A 66 5.04 -12.46 -6.26
CA PRO A 66 5.28 -13.75 -6.91
C PRO A 66 6.75 -13.96 -7.34
N GLY A 67 7.70 -13.30 -6.69
CA GLY A 67 9.12 -13.35 -7.01
C GLY A 67 9.80 -14.60 -6.48
N LYS A 68 9.43 -15.74 -7.06
CA LYS A 68 10.28 -16.83 -7.60
C LYS A 68 9.45 -18.09 -7.77
#